data_AF-A0A563VQD5-F1
#
_entry.id   AF-A0A563VQD5-F1
#
_cell.length_a   1.000
_cell.length_b   1.000
_cell.length_c   1.000
_cell.angle_alpha   90.00
_cell.angle_beta   90.00
_cell.angle_gamma   90.00
#
_symmetry.space_group_name_H-M   'P 1'
#
loop_
_entity.id
_entity.type
_entity.pdbx_description
1 polymer ?
#
loop_
_entity_poly.entity_id
_entity_poly.type
_entity_poly.pdbx_seq_one_letter_code
_entity_poly.pdbx_strand_id
1 'polypeptide(L)'
;MAKFNPQGETREILDWFHLAENLYKVGGSWKRIYQGKTLLWQGKVDDTLELFSSLKKKQAHNFCTYLENHRHRIVNYGYYQAENICAIASGAVESTVKQIDRRLKISGAQWNLENVPQVLKHRCVTRS
;
A
#
# COMPACT_ATOMS: atom_id res chain seq x y z
N MET A 1 -28.08 21.50 8.90
CA MET A 1 -27.22 20.33 8.59
C MET A 1 -26.77 20.44 7.15
N ALA A 2 -25.52 20.86 6.91
CA ALA A 2 -24.98 21.03 5.57
C ALA A 2 -24.63 19.65 4.99
N LYS A 3 -25.32 19.24 3.92
CA LYS A 3 -24.97 18.05 3.15
C LYS A 3 -23.69 18.35 2.39
N PHE A 4 -22.61 17.69 2.75
CA PHE A 4 -21.36 17.71 2.00
C PHE A 4 -21.63 17.03 0.65
N ASN A 5 -21.74 17.80 -0.42
CA ASN A 5 -21.91 17.31 -1.78
C ASN A 5 -20.62 17.60 -2.55
N PRO A 6 -19.66 16.68 -2.62
CA PRO A 6 -18.45 16.90 -3.39
C PRO A 6 -18.82 16.73 -4.87
N GLN A 7 -19.07 17.84 -5.56
CA GLN A 7 -19.10 17.87 -7.03
C GLN A 7 -17.65 17.79 -7.56
N GLY A 8 -16.99 16.68 -7.29
CA GLY A 8 -15.66 16.37 -7.81
C GLY A 8 -15.60 14.92 -8.20
N GLU A 9 -14.87 14.60 -9.27
CA GLU A 9 -14.58 13.21 -9.61
C GLU A 9 -13.76 12.58 -8.48
N THR A 10 -14.37 11.65 -7.74
CA THR A 10 -13.63 10.84 -6.77
C THR A 10 -12.63 9.98 -7.52
N ARG A 11 -11.34 10.31 -7.38
CA ARG A 11 -10.26 9.52 -7.96
C ARG A 11 -9.74 8.51 -6.95
N GLU A 12 -9.90 7.23 -7.27
CA GLU A 12 -9.34 6.16 -6.46
C GLU A 12 -7.84 5.99 -6.72
N ILE A 13 -7.02 6.25 -5.70
CA ILE A 13 -5.57 6.04 -5.75
C ILE A 13 -5.23 4.70 -5.11
N LEU A 14 -4.30 3.95 -5.71
CA LEU A 14 -3.82 2.72 -5.11
C LEU A 14 -2.93 3.02 -3.90
N ASP A 15 -3.20 2.38 -2.77
CA ASP A 15 -2.41 2.52 -1.56
C ASP A 15 -0.95 2.06 -1.76
N TRP A 16 -0.02 2.94 -1.38
CA TRP A 16 1.41 2.73 -1.57
C TRP A 16 1.95 1.52 -0.79
N PHE A 17 1.45 1.29 0.43
CA PHE A 17 1.92 0.17 1.25
C PHE A 17 1.56 -1.16 0.60
N HIS A 18 0.34 -1.30 0.08
CA HIS A 18 -0.08 -2.50 -0.65
C HIS A 18 0.72 -2.71 -1.95
N LEU A 19 1.02 -1.64 -2.67
CA LEU A 19 1.86 -1.69 -3.87
C LEU A 19 3.28 -2.16 -3.53
N ALA A 20 3.90 -1.58 -2.50
CA ALA A 20 5.23 -1.94 -2.04
C ALA A 20 5.28 -3.37 -1.50
N GLU A 21 4.27 -3.82 -0.76
CA GLU A 21 4.19 -5.19 -0.25
C GLU A 21 4.18 -6.21 -1.40
N ASN A 22 3.37 -5.98 -2.45
CA ASN A 22 3.35 -6.84 -3.63
C ASN A 22 4.69 -6.87 -4.37
N LEU A 23 5.39 -5.74 -4.44
CA LEU A 23 6.75 -5.67 -4.99
C LEU A 23 7.73 -6.52 -4.17
N TYR A 24 7.71 -6.43 -2.84
CA TYR A 24 8.61 -7.22 -1.99
C TYR A 24 8.32 -8.72 -2.06
N LYS A 25 7.07 -9.13 -2.29
CA LYS A 25 6.69 -10.54 -2.50
C LYS A 25 7.34 -11.18 -3.74
N VAL A 26 7.78 -10.38 -4.72
CA VAL A 26 8.52 -10.90 -5.89
C VAL A 26 9.86 -11.53 -5.47
N GLY A 27 10.52 -10.95 -4.46
CA GLY A 27 11.80 -11.41 -3.94
C GLY A 27 12.94 -11.39 -4.95
N GLY A 28 14.05 -12.06 -4.63
CA GLY A 28 15.23 -12.13 -5.48
C GLY A 28 16.20 -10.96 -5.27
N SER A 29 16.55 -10.24 -6.34
CA SER A 29 17.58 -9.20 -6.28
C SER A 29 17.06 -7.93 -5.59
N TRP A 30 17.67 -7.59 -4.46
CA TRP A 30 17.41 -6.34 -3.73
C TRP A 30 17.62 -5.10 -4.59
N LYS A 31 18.63 -5.10 -5.47
CA LYS A 31 18.89 -3.99 -6.40
C LYS A 31 17.70 -3.79 -7.35
N ARG A 32 17.15 -4.88 -7.90
CA ARG A 32 15.97 -4.83 -8.78
C ARG A 32 14.73 -4.36 -8.03
N ILE A 33 14.49 -4.87 -6.83
CA ILE A 33 13.37 -4.44 -5.99
C ILE A 33 13.46 -2.96 -5.68
N TYR A 34 14.65 -2.46 -5.30
CA TYR A 34 14.85 -1.04 -5.03
C TYR A 34 14.60 -0.18 -6.27
N GLN A 35 15.12 -0.59 -7.44
CA GLN A 35 14.84 0.08 -8.72
C GLN A 35 13.34 0.12 -9.03
N GLY A 36 12.64 -1.01 -8.92
CA GLY A 36 11.19 -1.07 -9.12
C GLY A 36 10.42 -0.16 -8.16
N LYS A 37 10.85 -0.09 -6.89
CA LYS A 37 10.26 0.82 -5.91
C LYS A 37 10.42 2.28 -6.32
N THR A 38 11.60 2.69 -6.79
CA THR A 38 11.86 4.06 -7.25
C THR A 38 11.02 4.41 -8.49
N LEU A 39 10.90 3.49 -9.44
CA LEU A 39 10.07 3.69 -10.64
C LEU A 39 8.59 3.85 -10.28
N LEU A 40 8.06 2.96 -9.43
CA LEU A 40 6.68 3.04 -8.96
C LEU A 40 6.40 4.29 -8.14
N TRP A 41 7.35 4.76 -7.34
CA TRP A 41 7.21 6.01 -6.59
C TRP A 41 7.00 7.23 -7.52
N GLN A 42 7.57 7.17 -8.73
CA GLN A 42 7.41 8.18 -9.78
C GLN A 42 6.19 7.92 -10.67
N GLY A 43 5.42 6.86 -10.43
CA GLY A 43 4.29 6.44 -11.26
C GLY A 43 4.67 5.77 -12.59
N LYS A 44 5.93 5.34 -12.75
CA LYS A 44 6.46 4.73 -13.99
C LYS A 44 6.13 3.24 -14.04
N VAL A 45 4.88 2.92 -14.36
CA VAL A 45 4.37 1.54 -14.40
C VAL A 45 5.01 0.74 -15.54
N ASP A 46 5.10 1.31 -16.74
CA ASP A 46 5.60 0.61 -17.93
C ASP A 46 7.09 0.21 -17.77
N ASP A 47 7.94 1.14 -17.30
CA ASP A 47 9.35 0.84 -16.97
C ASP A 47 9.47 -0.25 -15.90
N THR A 48 8.54 -0.27 -14.94
CA THR A 48 8.52 -1.31 -13.91
C THR A 48 8.13 -2.66 -14.50
N LEU A 49 7.13 -2.72 -15.38
CA LEU A 49 6.74 -3.94 -16.07
C LEU A 49 7.90 -4.51 -16.89
N GLU A 50 8.64 -3.68 -17.61
CA GLU A 50 9.82 -4.11 -18.36
C GLU A 50 10.89 -4.72 -17.44
N LEU A 51 11.12 -4.13 -16.26
CA LEU A 51 12.09 -4.62 -15.29
C LEU A 51 11.77 -6.03 -14.74
N PHE A 52 10.48 -6.38 -14.65
CA PHE A 52 10.02 -7.65 -14.06
C PHE A 52 9.52 -8.68 -15.08
N SER A 53 9.21 -8.29 -16.32
CA SER A 53 8.66 -9.17 -17.37
C SER A 53 9.60 -10.33 -17.74
N SER A 54 10.91 -10.10 -17.66
CA SER A 54 11.94 -11.11 -17.96
C SER A 54 12.06 -12.23 -16.91
N LEU A 55 11.39 -12.09 -15.75
CA LEU A 55 11.47 -13.07 -14.68
C LEU A 55 10.48 -14.21 -14.86
N LYS A 56 10.98 -15.45 -14.89
CA LYS A 56 10.16 -16.67 -14.99
C LYS A 56 9.42 -17.05 -13.70
N LYS A 57 9.60 -16.30 -12.62
CA LYS A 57 8.98 -16.62 -11.33
C LYS A 57 7.49 -16.30 -11.35
N LYS A 58 6.65 -17.20 -10.84
CA LYS A 58 5.20 -16.99 -10.70
C LYS A 58 4.88 -15.69 -9.96
N GLN A 59 5.64 -15.35 -8.92
CA GLN A 59 5.46 -14.12 -8.15
C GLN A 59 5.70 -12.87 -9.00
N ALA A 60 6.68 -12.89 -9.90
CA ALA A 60 6.95 -11.76 -10.81
C ALA A 60 5.82 -11.60 -11.84
N HIS A 61 5.31 -12.71 -12.38
CA HIS A 61 4.16 -12.68 -13.28
C HIS A 61 2.92 -12.13 -12.59
N ASN A 62 2.58 -12.65 -11.39
CA ASN A 62 1.47 -12.15 -10.59
C ASN A 62 1.60 -10.65 -10.29
N PHE A 63 2.82 -10.18 -10.01
CA PHE A 63 3.09 -8.77 -9.78
C PHE A 63 2.88 -7.93 -11.05
N CYS A 64 3.34 -8.39 -12.22
CA CYS A 64 3.10 -7.70 -13.48
C CYS A 64 1.59 -7.62 -13.80
N THR A 65 0.84 -8.72 -13.64
CA THR A 65 -0.62 -8.72 -13.78
C THR A 65 -1.28 -7.75 -12.79
N TYR A 66 -0.80 -7.71 -11.55
CA TYR A 66 -1.31 -6.79 -10.53
C TYR A 66 -1.10 -5.33 -10.95
N LEU A 67 0.09 -4.98 -11.46
CA LEU A 67 0.39 -3.64 -11.97
C LEU A 67 -0.51 -3.26 -13.14
N GLU A 68 -0.70 -4.14 -14.12
CA GLU A 68 -1.57 -3.88 -15.27
C GLU A 68 -3.02 -3.58 -14.83
N ASN A 69 -3.56 -4.42 -13.95
CA ASN A 69 -4.92 -4.24 -13.44
C ASN A 69 -5.12 -2.92 -12.68
N HIS A 70 -4.05 -2.40 -12.05
CA HIS A 70 -4.13 -1.21 -11.21
C HIS A 70 -3.44 0.02 -11.84
N ARG A 71 -2.99 -0.06 -13.10
CA ARG A 71 -2.20 0.99 -13.76
C ARG A 71 -2.86 2.37 -13.72
N HIS A 72 -4.19 2.41 -13.83
CA HIS A 72 -4.99 3.64 -13.83
C HIS A 72 -5.09 4.31 -12.45
N ARG A 73 -4.82 3.56 -11.38
CA ARG A 73 -4.87 4.01 -9.97
C ARG A 73 -3.50 4.38 -9.42
N ILE A 74 -2.43 3.99 -10.12
CA ILE A 74 -1.05 4.33 -9.77
C ILE A 74 -0.77 5.75 -10.26
N VAL A 75 -0.35 6.61 -9.35
CA VAL A 75 -0.01 8.01 -9.62
C VAL A 75 1.45 8.26 -9.31
N ASN A 76 1.95 9.45 -9.63
CA ASN A 76 3.25 9.89 -9.15
C ASN A 76 3.16 10.20 -7.64
N TYR A 77 3.41 9.20 -6.81
CA TYR A 77 3.34 9.31 -5.36
C TYR A 77 4.28 10.38 -4.80
N GLY A 78 5.48 10.53 -5.39
CA GLY A 78 6.43 11.57 -5.00
C GLY A 78 5.90 12.99 -5.20
N TYR A 79 5.23 13.23 -6.33
CA TYR A 79 4.56 14.51 -6.59
C TYR A 79 3.43 14.77 -5.59
N TYR A 80 2.56 13.78 -5.36
CA TYR A 80 1.43 13.92 -4.44
C TYR A 80 1.86 14.15 -2.99
N GLN A 81 2.99 13.56 -2.58
CA GLN A 81 3.59 13.80 -1.26
C GLN A 81 4.19 15.21 -1.16
N ALA A 82 4.93 15.67 -2.18
CA ALA A 82 5.55 17.00 -2.18
C ALA A 82 4.52 18.13 -2.12
N GLU A 83 3.41 17.97 -2.85
CA GLU A 83 2.32 18.94 -2.91
C GLU A 83 1.33 18.82 -1.72
N ASN A 84 1.57 17.90 -0.77
CA ASN A 84 0.66 17.61 0.36
C ASN A 84 -0.80 17.34 -0.05
N ILE A 85 -1.03 16.89 -1.29
CA ILE A 85 -2.38 16.66 -1.85
C ILE A 85 -3.05 15.47 -1.15
N CYS A 86 -2.26 14.50 -0.70
CA CYS A 86 -2.76 13.32 -0.01
C CYS A 86 -1.72 12.82 1.00
N ALA A 87 -2.16 12.27 2.14
CA ALA A 87 -1.31 11.73 3.20
C ALA A 87 -0.65 10.38 2.81
N ILE A 88 -0.22 10.27 1.55
CA ILE A 88 0.43 9.09 0.98
C ILE A 88 1.79 8.92 1.68
N ALA A 89 2.02 7.72 2.20
CA ALA A 89 3.22 7.39 2.97
C ALA A 89 3.42 8.27 4.22
N SER A 90 2.34 8.74 4.86
CA SER A 90 2.46 9.34 6.19
C SER A 90 2.99 8.30 7.17
N GLY A 91 4.19 8.54 7.71
CA GLY A 91 4.82 7.67 8.71
C GLY A 91 3.93 7.42 9.93
N ALA A 92 2.96 8.30 10.21
CA ALA A 92 1.97 8.11 11.26
C ALA A 92 1.02 6.95 10.93
N VAL A 93 0.46 6.89 9.72
CA VAL A 93 -0.49 5.81 9.33
C VAL A 93 0.24 4.46 9.27
N GLU A 94 1.41 4.40 8.63
CA GLU A 94 2.20 3.17 8.55
C GLU A 94 2.67 2.68 9.93
N SER A 95 3.06 3.59 10.83
CA SER A 95 3.46 3.22 12.19
C SER A 95 2.27 2.76 13.04
N THR A 96 1.09 3.37 12.89
CA THR A 96 -0.13 2.92 13.56
C THR A 96 -0.55 1.53 13.08
N VAL A 97 -0.55 1.28 11.76
CA VAL A 97 -0.87 -0.05 11.20
C VAL A 97 0.14 -1.10 11.67
N LYS A 98 1.45 -0.79 11.66
CA LYS A 98 2.49 -1.69 12.18
C LYS A 98 2.37 -1.94 13.68
N GLN A 99 2.02 -0.93 14.47
CA GLN A 99 1.80 -1.10 15.92
C GLN A 99 0.59 -2.00 16.21
N ILE A 100 -0.50 -1.83 15.45
CA ILE A 100 -1.69 -2.66 15.57
C ILE A 100 -1.38 -4.10 15.14
N ASP A 101 -0.76 -4.32 13.98
CA ASP A 101 -0.40 -5.67 13.48
C ASP A 101 0.56 -6.40 14.43
N ARG A 102 1.62 -5.71 14.90
CA ARG A 102 2.58 -6.27 15.88
C ARG A 102 1.90 -6.71 17.17
N ARG A 103 0.89 -5.97 17.64
CA ARG A 103 0.15 -6.31 18.86
C ARG A 103 -0.90 -7.40 18.63
N LEU A 104 -1.35 -7.63 17.39
CA LEU A 104 -2.38 -8.62 17.06
C LEU A 104 -1.79 -10.01 16.73
N LYS A 105 -0.55 -10.08 16.25
CA LYS A 105 0.18 -11.34 16.04
C LYS A 105 0.78 -11.88 17.34
N ILE A 106 -0.05 -12.53 18.15
CA ILE A 106 0.39 -13.38 19.26
C ILE A 106 0.29 -14.82 18.78
N SER A 107 1.39 -15.59 18.83
CA SER A 107 1.39 -17.01 18.43
C SER A 107 0.34 -17.78 19.22
N GLY A 108 -0.53 -18.53 18.52
CA GLY A 108 -1.56 -19.38 19.12
C GLY A 108 -2.93 -18.71 19.35
N ALA A 109 -3.09 -17.42 19.07
CA ALA A 109 -4.36 -16.74 19.23
C ALA A 109 -5.22 -16.81 17.94
N GLN A 110 -6.45 -17.33 18.06
CA GLN A 110 -7.51 -17.18 17.06
C GLN A 110 -8.56 -16.20 17.60
N TRP A 111 -8.95 -15.22 16.78
CA TRP A 111 -9.92 -14.20 17.18
C TRP A 111 -11.30 -14.53 16.60
N ASN A 112 -12.33 -14.50 17.45
CA ASN A 112 -13.71 -14.51 16.96
C ASN A 112 -14.03 -13.18 16.27
N LEU A 113 -14.60 -13.26 15.06
CA LEU A 113 -14.93 -12.12 14.19
C LEU A 113 -15.77 -11.05 14.91
N GLU A 114 -16.67 -11.46 15.79
CA GLU A 114 -17.55 -10.57 16.56
C GLU A 114 -16.80 -9.66 17.54
N ASN A 115 -15.60 -10.06 17.97
CA ASN A 115 -14.80 -9.32 18.95
C ASN A 115 -13.80 -8.34 18.30
N VAL A 116 -13.63 -8.39 16.98
CA VAL A 116 -12.70 -7.54 16.23
C VAL A 116 -12.93 -6.04 16.47
N PRO A 117 -14.18 -5.52 16.46
CA PRO A 117 -14.42 -4.09 16.69
C PRO A 117 -14.04 -3.62 18.10
N GLN A 118 -14.28 -4.43 19.13
CA GLN A 118 -13.90 -4.11 20.51
C GLN A 118 -12.37 -4.06 20.67
N VAL A 119 -11.66 -5.03 20.09
CA VAL A 119 -10.19 -5.09 20.13
C VAL A 119 -9.56 -3.91 19.40
N LEU A 120 -10.10 -3.53 18.24
CA LEU A 120 -9.65 -2.33 17.51
C LEU A 120 -9.90 -1.08 18.34
N LYS A 121 -11.08 -0.93 18.95
CA LYS A 121 -11.43 0.22 19.80
C LYS A 121 -10.45 0.38 20.96
N HIS A 122 -10.14 -0.68 21.70
CA HIS A 122 -9.17 -0.63 22.82
C HIS A 122 -7.75 -0.25 22.39
N ARG A 123 -7.39 -0.46 21.12
CA ARG A 123 -6.02 -0.26 20.62
C ARG A 123 -5.84 1.03 19.81
N CYS A 124 -6.93 1.63 19.35
CA CYS A 124 -6.95 2.94 18.71
C CYS A 124 -7.11 4.11 19.71
N VAL A 125 -7.39 3.87 21.00
CA VAL A 125 -7.36 4.92 22.01
C VAL A 125 -5.90 5.15 22.43
N THR A 126 -5.26 6.17 21.85
CA THR A 126 -4.10 6.80 22.47
C THR A 126 -4.56 7.44 23.78
N ARG A 127 -3.93 7.10 24.91
CA ARG A 127 -4.06 7.93 26.12
C ARG A 127 -3.66 9.35 25.74
N SER A 128 -4.59 10.29 25.85
CA SER A 128 -4.37 11.74 25.85
C SER A 128 -3.38 12.13 26.94
#